data_AF-A0A8R1EBI5-F1
#
_entry.id   AF-A0A8R1EBI5-F1
#
_cell.length_a   1.000
_cell.length_b   1.000
_cell.length_c   1.000
_cell.angle_alpha   90.00
_cell.angle_beta   90.00
_cell.angle_gamma   90.00
#
_symmetry.space_group_name_H-M   'P 1'
#
loop_
_entity.id
_entity.type
_entity.pdbx_description
1 polymer ?
#
loop_
_entity_poly.entity_id
_entity_poly.type
_entity_poly.pdbx_seq_one_letter_code
_entity_poly.pdbx_strand_id
1 'polypeptide(L)'
;MYVNWAHYYIPKCSIVLSYIFNPAFIYLLISDKTSQMGNYRFLLITFAIFNMSCSMCDVFVPMCVHDHQYMFMVYISDGYFASKSMAGQWAIAIRCGFISCTYGILNVHFVFRYLALRR
;
A
#
# COMPACT_ATOMS: atom_id res chain seq x y z
N MET A 1 -9.05 18.71 -14.09
CA MET A 1 -8.26 19.15 -12.92
C MET A 1 -6.80 18.86 -13.22
N TYR A 2 -5.90 19.84 -13.07
CA TYR A 2 -4.48 19.64 -13.40
C TYR A 2 -3.88 18.63 -12.43
N VAL A 3 -3.45 17.47 -12.93
CA VAL A 3 -2.70 16.50 -12.14
C VAL A 3 -1.30 17.08 -11.97
N ASN A 4 -0.97 17.48 -10.74
CA ASN A 4 0.35 18.00 -10.45
C ASN A 4 1.42 16.94 -10.77
N TRP A 5 2.59 17.35 -11.25
CA TRP A 5 3.67 16.41 -11.64
C TRP A 5 3.96 15.41 -10.52
N ALA A 6 3.97 15.87 -9.26
CA ALA A 6 4.13 15.02 -8.09
C ALA A 6 3.16 13.82 -8.07
N HIS A 7 1.86 14.03 -8.32
CA HIS A 7 0.87 12.94 -8.29
C HIS A 7 1.06 11.91 -9.39
N TYR A 8 1.72 12.27 -10.49
CA TYR A 8 2.00 11.35 -11.58
C TYR A 8 3.28 10.54 -11.36
N TYR A 9 4.35 11.17 -10.90
CA TYR A 9 5.66 10.52 -10.77
C TYR A 9 5.83 9.73 -9.46
N ILE A 10 5.25 10.20 -8.35
CA ILE A 10 5.42 9.56 -7.03
C ILE A 10 4.96 8.09 -7.04
N PRO A 11 3.75 7.75 -7.54
CA PRO A 11 3.29 6.35 -7.55
C PRO A 11 4.17 5.45 -8.42
N LYS A 12 4.67 5.97 -9.54
CA LYS A 12 5.56 5.24 -10.47
C LYS A 12 6.94 4.99 -9.87
N CYS A 13 7.50 5.96 -9.17
CA CYS A 13 8.74 5.74 -8.42
C CYS A 13 8.51 4.75 -7.27
N SER A 14 7.38 4.88 -6.55
CA SER A 14 7.03 4.01 -5.43
C SER A 14 6.94 2.53 -5.83
N ILE A 15 6.31 2.21 -6.97
CA ILE A 15 6.25 0.81 -7.42
C ILE A 15 7.64 0.26 -7.74
N VAL A 16 8.51 1.03 -8.40
CA VAL A 16 9.87 0.58 -8.74
C VAL A 16 10.66 0.30 -7.47
N LEU A 17 10.64 1.23 -6.50
CA LEU A 17 11.31 1.04 -5.22
C LEU A 17 10.74 -0.15 -4.45
N SER A 18 9.41 -0.28 -4.40
CA SER A 18 8.72 -1.34 -3.69
C SER A 18 9.10 -2.72 -4.22
N TYR A 19 9.20 -2.88 -5.54
CA TYR A 19 9.59 -4.14 -6.17
C TYR A 19 11.09 -4.46 -6.09
N ILE A 20 11.94 -3.49 -5.76
CA ILE A 20 13.37 -3.72 -5.52
C ILE A 20 13.59 -4.06 -4.04
N PHE A 21 13.10 -3.22 -3.14
CA PHE A 21 13.40 -3.31 -1.71
C PHE A 21 12.59 -4.39 -0.98
N ASN A 22 11.31 -4.62 -1.29
CA ASN A 22 10.54 -5.64 -0.58
C ASN A 22 11.03 -7.08 -0.85
N PRO A 23 11.37 -7.48 -2.09
CA PRO A 23 11.98 -8.79 -2.31
C PRO A 23 13.36 -8.92 -1.67
N ALA A 24 14.18 -7.87 -1.71
CA ALA A 24 15.46 -7.86 -0.99
C ALA A 24 15.27 -8.02 0.53
N PHE A 25 14.27 -7.36 1.10
CA PHE A 25 13.90 -7.48 2.51
C PHE A 25 13.43 -8.90 2.87
N ILE A 26 12.59 -9.51 2.02
CA ILE A 26 12.16 -10.91 2.19
C ILE A 26 13.37 -11.86 2.12
N TYR A 27 14.28 -11.64 1.16
CA TYR A 27 15.51 -12.43 1.04
C TYR A 27 16.37 -12.35 2.30
N LEU A 28 16.58 -11.15 2.85
CA LEU A 28 17.32 -10.95 4.10
C LEU A 28 16.64 -11.66 5.29
N LEU A 29 15.31 -11.55 5.41
CA LEU A 29 14.51 -12.23 6.45
C LEU A 29 14.65 -13.76 6.43
N ILE A 30 14.78 -14.33 5.25
CA ILE A 30 14.97 -15.78 5.06
C ILE A 30 16.43 -16.18 5.31
N SER A 31 17.38 -15.37 4.84
CA SER A 31 18.82 -15.64 4.95
C SER A 31 19.34 -15.55 6.40
N ASP A 32 18.68 -14.75 7.25
CA ASP A 32 19.04 -14.59 8.66
C ASP A 32 18.78 -15.87 9.47
N LYS A 33 19.83 -16.69 9.67
CA LYS A 33 19.77 -17.93 10.47
C LYS A 33 19.75 -17.69 11.99
N THR A 34 20.13 -16.51 12.46
CA THR A 34 20.36 -16.21 13.89
C THR A 34 19.26 -15.41 14.56
N SER A 35 18.29 -14.90 13.79
CA SER A 35 17.38 -13.89 14.33
C SER A 35 16.39 -14.47 15.36
N GLN A 36 16.46 -13.93 16.58
CA GLN A 36 15.52 -14.11 17.69
C GLN A 36 14.06 -13.72 17.33
N MET A 37 13.83 -13.19 16.13
CA MET A 37 12.51 -13.01 15.55
C MET A 37 11.92 -14.39 15.23
N GLY A 38 11.17 -14.99 16.15
CA GLY A 38 10.38 -16.19 15.86
C GLY A 38 9.20 -15.85 14.94
N ASN A 39 7.97 -15.89 15.48
CA ASN A 39 6.74 -15.61 14.72
C ASN A 39 6.69 -14.19 14.11
N TYR A 40 7.52 -13.26 14.56
CA TYR A 40 7.60 -11.90 14.02
C TYR A 40 8.02 -11.85 12.55
N ARG A 41 8.80 -12.84 12.07
CA ARG A 41 9.23 -12.89 10.66
C ARG A 41 8.06 -13.03 9.71
N PHE A 42 7.05 -13.84 10.07
CA PHE A 42 5.86 -14.00 9.23
C PHE A 42 5.10 -12.70 9.08
N LEU A 43 4.99 -11.91 10.15
CA LEU A 43 4.36 -10.60 10.12
C LEU A 43 5.11 -9.63 9.18
N LEU A 44 6.43 -9.61 9.23
CA LEU A 44 7.26 -8.79 8.35
C LEU A 44 7.18 -9.22 6.88
N ILE A 45 7.11 -10.53 6.60
CA ILE A 45 6.91 -11.05 5.24
C ILE A 45 5.52 -10.65 4.73
N THR A 46 4.47 -10.80 5.55
CA THR A 46 3.12 -10.34 5.19
C THR A 46 3.10 -8.84 4.89
N PHE A 47 3.81 -8.02 5.68
CA PHE A 47 3.94 -6.59 5.42
C PHE A 47 4.60 -6.30 4.07
N ALA A 48 5.70 -7.00 3.75
CA ALA A 48 6.41 -6.82 2.48
C ALA A 48 5.56 -7.22 1.26
N ILE A 49 4.83 -8.35 1.34
CA ILE A 49 3.91 -8.79 0.28
C ILE A 49 2.78 -7.78 0.10
N PHE A 50 2.21 -7.32 1.21
CA PHE A 50 1.13 -6.34 1.19
C PHE A 50 1.57 -4.98 0.65
N ASN A 51 2.81 -4.55 0.94
CA ASN A 51 3.38 -3.33 0.38
C ASN A 51 3.53 -3.40 -1.14
N MET A 52 3.95 -4.56 -1.68
CA MET A 52 4.01 -4.78 -3.12
C MET A 52 2.62 -4.73 -3.77
N SER A 53 1.60 -5.37 -3.16
CA SER A 53 0.24 -5.34 -3.70
C SER A 53 -0.40 -3.94 -3.64
N CYS A 54 -0.21 -3.18 -2.56
CA CYS A 54 -0.62 -1.77 -2.49
C CYS A 54 0.02 -0.94 -3.61
N SER A 55 1.32 -1.12 -3.84
CA SER A 55 2.05 -0.38 -4.87
C SER A 55 1.54 -0.70 -6.28
N MET A 56 1.11 -1.94 -6.54
CA MET A 56 0.41 -2.28 -7.78
C MET A 56 -0.92 -1.52 -7.89
N CYS A 57 -1.75 -1.58 -6.85
CA CYS A 57 -3.05 -0.94 -6.83
C CYS A 57 -2.97 0.58 -7.06
N ASP A 58 -1.95 1.25 -6.50
CA ASP A 58 -1.75 2.70 -6.68
C ASP A 58 -1.40 3.08 -8.13
N VAL A 59 -0.75 2.20 -8.90
CA VAL A 59 -0.46 2.44 -10.33
C VAL A 59 -1.66 2.12 -11.21
N PHE A 60 -2.39 1.04 -10.90
CA PHE A 60 -3.57 0.63 -11.68
C PHE A 60 -4.76 1.57 -11.49
N VAL A 61 -4.92 2.14 -10.29
CA VAL A 61 -6.06 2.98 -9.92
C VAL A 61 -5.53 4.31 -9.38
N PRO A 62 -5.07 5.22 -10.26
CA PRO A 62 -4.64 6.54 -9.82
C PRO A 62 -5.87 7.33 -9.36
N MET A 63 -6.02 7.46 -8.05
CA MET A 63 -7.15 8.16 -7.44
C MET A 63 -6.75 9.53 -6.92
N CYS A 64 -7.66 10.48 -7.09
CA CYS A 64 -7.59 11.80 -6.48
C CYS A 64 -8.74 11.96 -5.49
N VAL A 65 -8.44 12.62 -4.38
CA VAL A 65 -9.44 13.02 -3.38
C VAL A 65 -9.58 14.54 -3.49
N HIS A 66 -10.79 14.99 -3.78
CA HIS A 66 -11.13 16.40 -3.74
C HIS A 66 -12.03 16.64 -2.54
N ASP A 67 -11.54 17.43 -1.60
CA ASP A 67 -12.30 17.85 -0.42
C ASP A 67 -12.85 19.27 -0.66
N HIS A 68 -14.14 19.45 -0.45
CA HIS A 68 -14.78 20.75 -0.44
C HIS A 68 -15.77 20.84 0.73
N GLN A 69 -15.42 21.64 1.74
CA GLN A 69 -16.21 21.92 2.94
C GLN A 69 -16.54 20.67 3.76
N TYR A 70 -17.76 20.13 3.64
CA TYR A 70 -18.25 18.96 4.38
C TYR A 70 -18.37 17.73 3.49
N MET A 71 -17.91 17.81 2.24
CA MET A 71 -18.00 16.73 1.26
C MET A 71 -16.63 16.42 0.68
N PHE A 72 -16.29 15.14 0.67
CA PHE A 72 -15.15 14.63 -0.08
C PHE A 72 -15.63 13.80 -1.27
N MET A 73 -14.97 13.96 -2.40
CA MET A 73 -15.20 13.17 -3.61
C MET A 73 -13.92 12.42 -3.95
N VAL A 74 -14.06 11.11 -4.16
CA VAL A 74 -12.98 10.25 -4.65
C VAL A 74 -13.27 9.85 -6.08
N TYR A 75 -12.31 10.08 -6.98
CA TYR A 75 -12.45 9.73 -8.39
C TYR A 75 -11.11 9.28 -8.98
N ILE A 76 -11.16 8.55 -10.09
CA ILE A 76 -9.99 8.15 -10.87
C ILE A 76 -9.57 9.32 -11.75
N SER A 77 -8.32 9.77 -11.62
CA SER A 77 -7.82 10.94 -12.33
C SER A 77 -7.28 10.63 -13.73
N ASP A 78 -6.80 9.40 -13.96
CA ASP A 78 -6.16 9.00 -15.21
C ASP A 78 -6.21 7.47 -15.42
N GLY A 79 -5.90 6.99 -16.63
CA GLY A 79 -5.74 5.56 -16.94
C GLY A 79 -6.95 4.88 -17.59
N TYR A 80 -6.83 3.56 -17.79
CA TYR A 80 -7.79 2.75 -18.56
C TYR A 80 -9.23 2.78 -18.01
N PHE A 81 -9.40 3.09 -16.72
CA PHE A 81 -10.69 3.19 -16.04
C PHE A 81 -11.24 4.62 -15.93
N ALA A 82 -10.64 5.60 -16.63
CA ALA A 82 -11.12 6.97 -16.62
C ALA A 82 -12.53 7.14 -17.24
N SER A 83 -12.96 6.21 -18.09
CA SER A 83 -14.32 6.19 -18.61
C SER A 83 -15.31 5.72 -17.54
N LYS A 84 -16.46 6.40 -17.43
CA LYS A 84 -17.50 6.13 -16.44
C LYS A 84 -18.02 4.70 -16.64
N SER A 85 -17.52 3.78 -15.83
CA SER A 85 -17.80 2.35 -15.92
C SER A 85 -18.04 1.77 -14.53
N MET A 86 -18.88 0.74 -14.45
CA MET A 86 -19.10 -0.01 -13.22
C MET A 86 -17.78 -0.59 -12.69
N ALA A 87 -16.89 -1.02 -13.58
CA ALA A 87 -15.55 -1.49 -13.24
C ALA A 87 -14.70 -0.42 -12.53
N GLY A 88 -14.77 0.84 -12.96
CA GLY A 88 -14.07 1.95 -12.30
C GLY A 88 -14.55 2.19 -10.86
N GLN A 89 -15.84 2.00 -10.58
CA GLN A 89 -16.38 2.13 -9.21
C GLN A 89 -15.86 1.02 -8.29
N TRP A 90 -15.86 -0.23 -8.76
CA TRP A 90 -15.27 -1.36 -8.03
C TRP A 90 -13.77 -1.17 -7.81
N ALA A 91 -13.05 -0.65 -8.79
CA ALA A 91 -11.62 -0.36 -8.68
C ALA A 91 -11.32 0.67 -7.58
N ILE A 92 -12.10 1.76 -7.50
CA ILE A 92 -11.98 2.76 -6.42
C ILE A 92 -12.29 2.13 -5.05
N ALA A 93 -13.35 1.32 -4.96
CA ALA A 93 -13.72 0.66 -3.71
C ALA A 93 -12.61 -0.27 -3.21
N ILE A 94 -12.03 -1.06 -4.11
CA ILE A 94 -10.88 -1.93 -3.80
C ILE A 94 -9.70 -1.10 -3.33
N ARG A 95 -9.36 0.00 -4.02
CA ARG A 95 -8.27 0.90 -3.62
C ARG A 95 -8.50 1.45 -2.21
N CYS A 96 -9.69 1.95 -1.90
CA CYS A 96 -10.02 2.41 -0.54
C CYS A 96 -9.88 1.29 0.50
N GLY A 97 -10.25 0.06 0.17
CA GLY A 97 -10.01 -1.12 1.00
C GLY A 97 -8.53 -1.35 1.30
N PHE A 98 -7.66 -1.24 0.29
CA PHE A 98 -6.21 -1.36 0.46
C PHE A 98 -5.62 -0.30 1.39
N ILE A 99 -6.08 0.96 1.29
CA ILE A 99 -5.66 2.02 2.22
C ILE A 99 -6.01 1.63 3.66
N SER A 100 -7.26 1.24 3.89
CA SER A 100 -7.75 0.85 5.22
C SER A 100 -6.97 -0.36 5.78
N CYS A 101 -6.73 -1.36 4.93
CA CYS A 101 -5.97 -2.54 5.30
C CYS A 101 -4.49 -2.22 5.63
N THR A 102 -3.89 -1.24 4.94
CA THR A 102 -2.54 -0.73 5.27
C THR A 102 -2.47 -0.23 6.71
N TYR A 103 -3.44 0.59 7.12
CA TYR A 103 -3.53 1.06 8.51
C TYR A 103 -3.76 -0.10 9.48
N GLY A 104 -4.56 -1.11 9.11
CA GLY A 104 -4.77 -2.31 9.90
C GLY A 104 -3.49 -3.08 10.17
N ILE A 105 -2.69 -3.35 9.13
CA ILE A 105 -1.43 -4.10 9.24
C ILE A 105 -0.40 -3.31 10.05
N LEU A 106 -0.33 -1.98 9.88
CA LEU A 106 0.53 -1.12 10.68
C LEU A 106 0.17 -1.19 12.17
N ASN A 107 -1.12 -1.16 12.51
CA ASN A 107 -1.58 -1.32 13.89
C ASN A 107 -1.19 -2.69 14.46
N VAL A 108 -1.42 -3.77 13.72
CA VAL A 108 -1.02 -5.13 14.15
C VAL A 108 0.50 -5.21 14.38
N HIS A 109 1.29 -4.59 13.50
CA HIS A 109 2.74 -4.51 13.65
C HIS A 109 3.15 -3.77 14.94
N PHE A 110 2.54 -2.62 15.25
CA PHE A 110 2.82 -1.88 16.49
C PHE A 110 2.43 -2.66 17.74
N VAL A 111 1.24 -3.27 17.74
CA VAL A 111 0.77 -4.10 18.86
C VAL A 111 1.70 -5.29 19.09
N PHE A 112 2.09 -5.99 18.02
CA PHE A 112 3.00 -7.12 18.12
C PHE A 112 4.36 -6.70 18.69
N ARG A 113 4.91 -5.58 18.22
CA ARG A 113 6.16 -5.03 18.74
C ARG A 113 6.06 -4.65 20.22
N TYR A 114 4.94 -4.03 20.62
CA TYR A 114 4.69 -3.68 22.02
C TYR A 114 4.64 -4.92 22.92
N LEU A 115 3.97 -5.99 22.48
CA LEU A 115 3.91 -7.25 23.23
C LEU A 115 5.28 -7.94 23.30
N ALA A 116 6.08 -7.89 22.23
CA ALA A 116 7.42 -8.47 22.22
C ALA A 116 8.42 -7.71 23.11
N LEU A 117 8.29 -6.39 23.26
CA LEU A 117 9.11 -5.56 24.16
C LEU A 117 8.74 -5.70 25.64
N ARG A 118 7.51 -6.13 25.95
CA ARG A 118 7.03 -6.36 27.32
C ARG A 118 7.34 -7.76 27.86
N ARG A 119 7.94 -8.63 27.06
CA ARG A 119 8.36 -9.98 27.43
C ARG A 119 9.86 -10.00 27.64
#